data_AF-A0A4V0Z6V8-F1
#
_entry.id   AF-A0A4V0Z6V8-F1
#
_cell.length_a   1.000
_cell.length_b   1.000
_cell.length_c   1.000
_cell.angle_alpha   90.00
_cell.angle_beta   90.00
_cell.angle_gamma   90.00
#
_symmetry.space_group_name_H-M   'P 1'
#
loop_
_entity.id
_entity.type
_entity.pdbx_description
1 polymer ?
#
loop_
_entity_poly.entity_id
_entity_poly.type
_entity_poly.pdbx_seq_one_letter_code
_entity_poly.pdbx_strand_id
1 'polypeptide(L)'
;MQEEVNEKTIALSVRTARMTASVLKAAMRQFLLQQEKAKQKRNAKAAQKSVGKETPTRGKQTMKQLMEQNSQLTNIEVTDGNIKSFERVARKYQIDFSLKKDASETPPKYIVFFKAKDVDVMTAAFKEFSAKELKKTNKPSLRKRLAKAMDTVRNHRDRDRRRDKDRGQSR
;
A
#
# COMPACT_ATOMS: atom_id res chain seq x y z
N MET A 1 18.30 -28.19 -22.54
CA MET A 1 19.02 -27.28 -23.47
C MET A 1 19.08 -27.81 -24.90
N GLN A 2 19.32 -29.10 -25.14
CA GLN A 2 19.36 -29.66 -26.51
C GLN A 2 17.98 -29.78 -27.18
N GLU A 3 16.92 -30.07 -26.42
CA GLU A 3 15.56 -30.21 -26.98
C GLU A 3 14.99 -28.90 -27.53
N GLU A 4 15.27 -27.76 -26.88
CA GLU A 4 14.81 -26.44 -27.32
C GLU A 4 15.55 -25.95 -28.58
N VAL A 5 16.83 -26.34 -28.71
CA VAL A 5 17.62 -26.08 -29.92
C VAL A 5 17.12 -26.97 -31.05
N ASN A 6 16.82 -28.25 -30.77
CA ASN A 6 16.23 -29.16 -31.75
C ASN A 6 14.85 -28.70 -32.22
N GLU A 7 13.94 -28.30 -31.34
CA GLU A 7 12.59 -27.84 -31.72
C GLU A 7 12.63 -26.58 -32.61
N LYS A 8 13.53 -25.63 -32.32
CA LYS A 8 13.80 -24.45 -33.16
C LYS A 8 14.43 -24.81 -34.51
N THR A 9 15.23 -25.87 -34.54
CA THR A 9 15.91 -26.35 -35.76
C THR A 9 14.95 -27.17 -36.64
N ILE A 10 14.01 -27.91 -36.05
CA ILE A 10 13.03 -28.74 -36.75
C ILE A 10 12.03 -27.89 -37.56
N ALA A 11 11.72 -26.67 -37.10
CA ALA A 11 10.76 -25.77 -37.77
C ALA A 11 11.22 -25.21 -39.13
N LEU A 12 12.53 -25.25 -39.44
CA LEU A 12 13.11 -24.74 -40.69
C LEU A 12 13.66 -25.86 -41.58
N SER A 13 13.07 -27.04 -41.56
CA SER A 13 13.46 -28.12 -42.47
C SER A 13 12.60 -28.08 -43.73
N VAL A 14 13.16 -27.57 -44.83
CA VAL A 14 12.53 -27.67 -46.16
C VAL A 14 13.17 -28.86 -46.89
N ARG A 15 12.38 -29.88 -47.22
CA ARG A 15 12.85 -31.14 -47.82
C ARG A 15 13.34 -30.91 -49.26
N THR A 16 14.64 -31.04 -49.51
CA THR A 16 15.26 -30.73 -50.82
C THR A 16 15.51 -31.96 -51.69
N ALA A 17 14.86 -32.04 -52.85
CA ALA A 17 15.28 -32.88 -53.98
C ALA A 17 15.11 -32.17 -55.35
N ARG A 18 14.02 -31.42 -55.54
CA ARG A 18 13.86 -30.43 -56.64
C ARG A 18 13.01 -29.25 -56.15
N MET A 19 13.64 -28.19 -55.69
CA MET A 19 12.96 -26.94 -55.34
C MET A 19 13.20 -25.90 -56.42
N THR A 20 12.14 -25.20 -56.85
CA THR A 20 12.25 -24.03 -57.71
C THR A 20 12.65 -22.79 -56.90
N ALA A 21 13.43 -21.90 -57.51
CA ALA A 21 13.93 -20.69 -56.86
C ALA A 21 12.82 -19.77 -56.31
N SER A 22 11.63 -19.82 -56.91
CA SER A 22 10.44 -19.09 -56.46
C SER A 22 9.95 -19.56 -55.07
N VAL A 23 9.99 -20.87 -54.81
CA VAL A 23 9.55 -21.46 -53.54
C VAL A 23 10.54 -21.15 -52.42
N LEU A 24 11.85 -21.22 -52.71
CA LEU A 24 12.89 -20.82 -51.76
C LEU A 24 12.77 -19.33 -51.39
N LYS A 25 12.56 -18.46 -52.39
CA LYS A 25 12.35 -17.02 -52.18
C LYS A 25 11.10 -16.73 -51.34
N ALA A 26 10.01 -17.47 -51.55
CA ALA A 26 8.79 -17.34 -50.77
C ALA A 26 9.01 -17.78 -49.30
N ALA A 27 9.70 -18.91 -49.09
CA ALA A 27 10.02 -19.41 -47.76
C ALA A 27 10.89 -18.43 -46.95
N MET A 28 11.93 -17.87 -47.58
CA MET A 28 12.80 -16.86 -46.93
C MET A 28 12.02 -15.59 -46.54
N ARG A 29 11.11 -15.11 -47.39
CA ARG A 29 10.26 -13.96 -47.07
C ARG A 29 9.32 -14.23 -45.90
N GLN A 30 8.70 -15.41 -45.87
CA GLN A 30 7.81 -15.80 -44.77
C GLN A 30 8.58 -15.91 -43.44
N PHE A 31 9.81 -16.42 -43.46
CA PHE A 31 10.67 -16.47 -42.29
C PHE A 31 11.02 -15.08 -41.74
N LEU A 32 11.40 -14.14 -42.60
CA LEU A 32 11.70 -12.76 -42.20
C LEU A 32 10.48 -12.06 -41.60
N LEU A 33 9.30 -12.20 -42.22
CA LEU A 33 8.05 -11.65 -41.71
C LEU A 33 7.67 -12.22 -40.33
N GLN A 34 7.91 -13.52 -40.09
CA GLN A 34 7.68 -14.12 -38.78
C GLN A 34 8.65 -13.59 -37.72
N GLN A 35 9.92 -13.38 -38.08
CA GLN A 35 10.90 -12.76 -37.18
C GLN A 35 10.52 -11.33 -36.80
N GLU A 36 10.09 -10.52 -37.75
CA GLU A 36 9.68 -9.13 -37.50
C GLU A 36 8.45 -9.05 -36.60
N LYS A 37 7.43 -9.90 -36.85
CA LYS A 37 6.24 -10.00 -35.98
C LYS A 37 6.59 -10.46 -34.57
N ALA A 38 7.55 -11.37 -34.41
CA ALA A 38 8.02 -11.80 -33.09
C ALA A 38 8.73 -10.66 -32.34
N LYS A 39 9.57 -9.88 -33.04
CA LYS A 39 10.24 -8.68 -32.47
C LYS A 39 9.22 -7.61 -32.06
N GLN A 40 8.23 -7.32 -32.91
CA GLN A 40 7.16 -6.36 -32.60
C GLN A 40 6.34 -6.80 -31.39
N LYS A 41 5.98 -8.08 -31.26
CA LYS A 41 5.27 -8.60 -30.08
C LYS A 41 6.08 -8.50 -28.79
N ARG A 42 7.41 -8.70 -28.85
CA ARG A 42 8.30 -8.51 -27.68
C ARG A 42 8.36 -7.04 -27.27
N ASN A 43 8.48 -6.14 -28.23
CA ASN A 43 8.51 -4.70 -27.96
C ASN A 43 7.16 -4.17 -27.45
N ALA A 44 6.03 -4.64 -27.99
CA ALA A 44 4.69 -4.28 -27.51
C ALA A 44 4.43 -4.75 -26.06
N LYS A 45 4.90 -5.95 -25.69
CA LYS A 45 4.82 -6.45 -24.30
C LYS A 45 5.75 -5.68 -23.34
N ALA A 46 6.91 -5.20 -23.82
CA ALA A 46 7.80 -4.35 -23.04
C ALA A 46 7.24 -2.93 -22.84
N ALA A 47 6.58 -2.38 -23.86
CA ALA A 47 5.89 -1.08 -23.79
C ALA A 47 4.67 -1.11 -22.86
N GLN A 48 3.85 -2.17 -22.89
CA GLN A 48 2.73 -2.30 -21.95
C GLN A 48 3.16 -2.42 -20.48
N LYS A 49 4.38 -2.90 -20.20
CA LYS A 49 4.93 -3.00 -18.84
C LYS A 49 5.51 -1.66 -18.32
N SER A 50 5.73 -0.68 -19.18
CA SER A 50 6.25 0.65 -18.84
C SER A 50 5.15 1.72 -18.76
N VAL A 51 4.06 1.59 -19.52
CA VAL A 51 2.93 2.55 -19.50
C VAL A 51 2.14 2.52 -18.18
N GLY A 52 2.26 1.46 -17.36
CA GLY A 52 1.66 1.41 -16.03
C GLY A 52 2.48 2.10 -14.91
N LYS A 53 3.66 2.65 -15.21
CA LYS A 53 4.64 3.09 -14.21
C LYS A 53 4.83 4.62 -14.14
N GLU A 54 3.83 5.38 -14.57
CA GLU A 54 3.85 6.85 -14.55
C GLU A 54 2.81 7.46 -13.59
N THR A 55 2.15 6.64 -12.77
CA THR A 55 1.50 7.20 -11.58
C THR A 55 2.60 7.36 -10.53
N PRO A 56 2.93 8.59 -10.07
CA PRO A 56 3.82 8.73 -8.92
C PRO A 56 3.16 7.97 -7.79
N THR A 57 3.71 6.81 -7.47
CA THR A 57 3.08 5.87 -6.56
C THR A 57 3.26 6.48 -5.17
N ARG A 58 2.27 7.29 -4.76
CA ARG A 58 2.32 8.01 -3.50
C ARG A 58 2.19 7.03 -2.33
N GLY A 59 2.99 7.23 -1.30
CA GLY A 59 2.97 6.41 -0.08
C GLY A 59 4.33 5.78 0.24
N LYS A 60 4.37 4.45 0.41
CA LYS A 60 5.59 3.76 0.82
C LYS A 60 6.63 3.77 -0.31
N GLN A 61 7.70 4.51 -0.11
CA GLN A 61 8.83 4.58 -1.03
C GLN A 61 10.09 4.06 -0.37
N THR A 62 11.05 3.59 -1.17
CA THR A 62 12.38 3.24 -0.65
C THR A 62 13.14 4.52 -0.29
N MET A 63 14.00 4.46 0.73
CA MET A 63 14.80 5.63 1.12
C MET A 63 15.64 6.19 -0.04
N LYS A 64 16.15 5.33 -0.93
CA LYS A 64 16.87 5.74 -2.14
C LYS A 64 16.00 6.59 -3.08
N GLN A 65 14.76 6.17 -3.34
CA GLN A 65 13.81 6.92 -4.17
C GLN A 65 13.42 8.26 -3.54
N LEU A 66 13.33 8.32 -2.21
CA LEU A 66 13.04 9.54 -1.47
C LEU A 66 14.22 10.54 -1.53
N MET A 67 15.46 10.04 -1.51
CA MET A 67 16.67 10.85 -1.66
C MET A 67 16.92 11.29 -3.11
N GLU A 68 16.65 10.43 -4.09
CA GLU A 68 16.83 10.70 -5.53
C GLU A 68 15.96 11.87 -6.02
N GLN A 69 14.85 12.13 -5.34
CA GLN A 69 13.99 13.27 -5.58
C GLN A 69 14.54 14.60 -5.01
N ASN A 70 15.81 14.62 -4.55
CA ASN A 70 16.55 15.77 -4.01
C ASN A 70 15.79 16.56 -2.92
N SER A 71 14.89 15.89 -2.19
CA SER A 71 14.21 16.48 -1.05
C SER A 71 15.00 16.22 0.23
N GLN A 72 15.24 17.27 1.00
CA GLN A 72 15.73 17.13 2.38
C GLN A 72 14.79 16.19 3.15
N LEU A 73 15.36 15.25 3.90
CA LEU A 73 14.62 14.27 4.67
C LEU A 73 14.45 14.75 6.11
N THR A 74 13.24 14.58 6.63
CA THR A 74 12.92 14.81 8.04
C THR A 74 12.55 13.49 8.70
N ASN A 75 12.96 13.35 9.97
CA ASN A 75 12.87 12.09 10.71
C ASN A 75 11.93 12.27 11.89
N ILE A 76 10.98 11.36 12.06
CA ILE A 76 10.15 11.27 13.27
C ILE A 76 10.26 9.84 13.80
N GLU A 77 10.54 9.72 15.10
CA GLU A 77 10.55 8.45 15.82
C GLU A 77 9.12 8.01 16.14
N VAL A 78 8.81 6.75 15.82
CA VAL A 78 7.52 6.10 16.09
C VAL A 78 7.76 4.74 16.76
N THR A 79 6.86 4.37 17.67
CA THR A 79 6.90 3.11 18.42
C THR A 79 6.21 1.95 17.69
N ASP A 80 6.62 0.71 17.99
CA ASP A 80 6.18 -0.53 17.30
C ASP A 80 4.65 -0.76 17.34
N GLY A 81 4.01 -0.46 18.47
CA GLY A 81 2.56 -0.62 18.64
C GLY A 81 1.71 0.27 17.71
N ASN A 82 2.31 1.35 17.20
CA ASN A 82 1.62 2.47 16.57
C ASN A 82 1.84 2.56 15.06
N ILE A 83 2.87 1.86 14.56
CA ILE A 83 3.39 2.00 13.21
C ILE A 83 2.38 1.65 12.10
N LYS A 84 1.59 0.58 12.30
CA LYS A 84 0.57 0.14 11.32
C LYS A 84 -0.60 1.12 11.22
N SER A 85 -0.95 1.73 12.34
CA SER A 85 -2.02 2.73 12.38
C SER A 85 -1.55 4.04 11.75
N PHE A 86 -0.27 4.39 11.94
CA PHE A 86 0.37 5.54 11.31
C PHE A 86 0.40 5.44 9.78
N GLU A 87 0.76 4.28 9.21
CA GLU A 87 0.73 4.06 7.75
C GLU A 87 -0.63 4.38 7.12
N ARG A 88 -1.73 4.07 7.81
CA ARG A 88 -3.08 4.37 7.31
C ARG A 88 -3.35 5.87 7.28
N VAL A 89 -2.81 6.62 8.24
CA VAL A 89 -2.95 8.08 8.29
C VAL A 89 -2.04 8.71 7.24
N ALA A 90 -0.78 8.30 7.13
CA ALA A 90 0.14 8.79 6.10
C ALA A 90 -0.41 8.61 4.67
N ARG A 91 -1.05 7.47 4.38
CA ARG A 91 -1.76 7.25 3.10
C ARG A 91 -2.94 8.18 2.88
N LYS A 92 -3.70 8.52 3.92
CA LYS A 92 -4.83 9.45 3.83
C LYS A 92 -4.37 10.84 3.41
N TYR A 93 -3.21 11.27 3.93
CA TYR A 93 -2.58 12.53 3.59
C TYR A 93 -1.66 12.47 2.37
N GLN A 94 -1.58 11.31 1.70
CA GLN A 94 -0.77 11.06 0.50
C GLN A 94 0.72 11.39 0.66
N ILE A 95 1.26 11.15 1.85
CA ILE A 95 2.64 11.48 2.18
C ILE A 95 3.56 10.35 1.72
N ASP A 96 4.65 10.71 1.04
CA ASP A 96 5.69 9.77 0.67
C ASP A 96 6.61 9.52 1.86
N PHE A 97 6.70 8.26 2.30
CA PHE A 97 7.48 7.91 3.48
C PHE A 97 8.24 6.61 3.32
N SER A 98 9.38 6.52 4.01
CA SER A 98 10.19 5.32 4.17
C SER A 98 10.24 4.94 5.64
N LEU A 99 10.12 3.66 5.94
CA LEU A 99 10.21 3.11 7.29
C LEU A 99 11.58 2.47 7.48
N LYS A 100 12.30 2.89 8.52
CA LYS A 100 13.52 2.20 8.96
C LYS A 100 13.31 1.69 10.37
N LYS A 101 13.73 0.46 10.61
CA LYS A 101 13.80 -0.11 11.96
C LYS A 101 15.21 0.11 12.48
N ASP A 102 15.32 0.76 13.62
CA ASP A 102 16.56 0.85 14.37
C ASP A 102 16.55 -0.23 15.45
N ALA A 103 17.41 -1.22 15.24
CA ALA A 103 17.57 -2.39 16.11
C ALA A 103 18.66 -2.19 17.18
N SER A 104 19.32 -1.04 17.21
CA SER A 104 20.38 -0.71 18.16
C SER A 104 19.87 -0.50 19.59
N GLU A 105 18.58 -0.21 19.75
CA GLU A 105 17.94 -0.01 21.05
C GLU A 105 16.89 -1.08 21.31
N THR A 106 16.79 -1.53 22.56
CA THR A 106 15.76 -2.45 23.07
C THR A 106 14.83 -1.66 24.00
N PRO A 107 13.55 -1.44 23.65
CA PRO A 107 12.78 -1.97 22.53
C PRO A 107 13.08 -1.30 21.17
N PRO A 108 12.91 -2.02 20.04
CA PRO A 108 13.23 -1.50 18.72
C PRO A 108 12.37 -0.28 18.36
N LYS A 109 13.03 0.77 17.89
CA LYS A 109 12.38 2.00 17.43
C LYS A 109 12.22 1.97 15.92
N TYR A 110 11.19 2.63 15.41
CA TYR A 110 11.00 2.80 13.98
C TYR A 110 11.10 4.29 13.65
N ILE A 111 11.95 4.62 12.69
CA ILE A 111 12.08 5.98 12.19
C ILE A 111 11.35 6.06 10.86
N VAL A 112 10.43 7.02 10.77
CA VAL A 112 9.75 7.38 9.53
C VAL A 112 10.51 8.53 8.90
N PHE A 113 11.00 8.29 7.69
CA PHE A 113 11.64 9.30 6.83
C PHE A 113 10.62 9.81 5.83
N PHE A 114 10.50 11.12 5.69
CA PHE A 114 9.59 11.76 4.74
C PHE A 114 10.23 13.03 4.18
N LYS A 115 9.60 13.60 3.15
CA LYS A 115 10.09 14.82 2.49
C LYS A 115 9.88 16.03 3.39
N ALA A 116 10.87 16.92 3.47
CA ALA A 116 10.78 18.17 4.23
C ALA A 116 9.66 19.11 3.74
N LYS A 117 9.24 19.00 2.47
CA LYS A 117 8.09 19.75 1.94
C LYS A 117 6.77 19.38 2.61
N ASP A 118 6.67 18.18 3.14
CA ASP A 118 5.42 17.62 3.70
C ASP A 118 5.37 17.74 5.24
N VAL A 119 6.20 18.58 5.86
CA VAL A 119 6.30 18.72 7.33
C VAL A 119 4.98 19.16 7.97
N ASP A 120 4.31 20.15 7.39
CA ASP A 120 3.05 20.65 7.94
C ASP A 120 1.92 19.62 7.80
N VAL A 121 1.90 18.92 6.65
CA VAL A 121 0.94 17.84 6.38
C VAL A 121 1.18 16.66 7.32
N MET A 122 2.45 16.33 7.58
CA MET A 122 2.84 15.31 8.55
C MET A 122 2.46 15.68 9.97
N THR A 123 2.60 16.95 10.36
CA THR A 123 2.21 17.43 11.68
C THR A 123 0.70 17.32 11.88
N ALA A 124 -0.09 17.69 10.86
CA ALA A 124 -1.54 17.50 10.87
C ALA A 124 -1.94 16.02 10.94
N ALA A 125 -1.27 15.17 10.16
CA ALA A 125 -1.45 13.72 10.18
C ALA A 125 -1.13 13.14 11.56
N PHE A 126 -0.05 13.58 12.18
CA PHE A 126 0.35 13.12 13.51
C PHE A 126 -0.67 13.54 14.58
N LYS A 127 -1.20 14.76 14.49
CA LYS A 127 -2.28 15.23 15.38
C LYS A 127 -3.54 14.37 15.26
N GLU A 128 -3.96 14.01 14.04
CA GLU A 128 -5.09 13.08 13.83
C GLU A 128 -4.78 11.69 14.38
N PHE A 129 -3.55 11.21 14.15
CA PHE A 129 -3.08 9.92 14.63
C PHE A 129 -3.14 9.82 16.16
N SER A 130 -2.55 10.78 16.88
CA SER A 130 -2.57 10.84 18.34
C SER A 130 -4.01 10.91 18.89
N ALA A 131 -4.88 11.72 18.28
CA ALA A 131 -6.28 11.79 18.67
C ALA A 131 -7.02 10.46 18.50
N LYS A 132 -6.71 9.71 17.44
CA LYS A 132 -7.30 8.39 17.19
C LYS A 132 -6.76 7.32 18.13
N GLU A 133 -5.49 7.41 18.49
CA GLU A 133 -4.86 6.51 19.43
C GLU A 133 -5.38 6.71 20.85
N LEU A 134 -5.47 7.97 21.30
CA LEU A 134 -6.11 8.35 22.57
C LEU A 134 -7.55 7.84 22.66
N LYS A 135 -8.32 7.88 21.56
CA LYS A 135 -9.68 7.33 21.53
C LYS A 135 -9.71 5.80 21.64
N LYS A 136 -8.68 5.10 21.14
CA LYS A 136 -8.57 3.64 21.28
C LYS A 136 -8.20 3.25 22.72
N THR A 137 -7.22 3.92 23.31
CA THR A 137 -6.76 3.64 24.68
C THR A 137 -7.83 3.98 25.72
N ASN A 138 -8.54 5.09 25.53
CA ASN A 138 -9.62 5.52 26.44
C ASN A 138 -10.97 4.81 26.19
N LYS A 139 -11.04 3.82 25.28
CA LYS A 139 -12.29 3.12 25.00
C LYS A 139 -12.68 2.25 26.21
N PRO A 140 -13.83 2.50 26.88
CA PRO A 140 -14.22 1.72 28.04
C PRO A 140 -14.51 0.27 27.64
N SER A 141 -14.04 -0.67 28.45
CA SER A 141 -14.30 -2.10 28.26
C SER A 141 -15.80 -2.41 28.33
N LEU A 142 -16.22 -3.54 27.75
CA LEU A 142 -17.63 -3.97 27.76
C LEU A 142 -18.20 -4.04 29.18
N ARG A 143 -17.42 -4.55 30.14
CA ARG A 143 -17.82 -4.58 31.56
C ARG A 143 -18.07 -3.18 32.12
N LYS A 144 -17.15 -2.23 31.90
CA LYS A 144 -17.33 -0.83 32.34
C LYS A 144 -18.52 -0.16 31.65
N ARG A 145 -18.78 -0.47 30.38
CA ARG A 145 -19.96 0.03 29.64
C ARG A 145 -21.26 -0.53 30.20
N LEU A 146 -21.31 -1.83 30.51
CA LEU A 146 -22.48 -2.47 31.12
C LEU A 146 -22.73 -1.94 32.53
N ALA A 147 -21.68 -1.80 33.35
CA ALA A 147 -21.79 -1.18 34.67
C ALA A 147 -22.37 0.24 34.57
N LYS A 148 -21.80 1.09 33.71
CA LYS A 148 -22.30 2.45 33.48
C LYS A 148 -23.75 2.48 32.99
N ALA A 149 -24.14 1.55 32.11
CA ALA A 149 -25.52 1.44 31.62
C ALA A 149 -26.48 1.04 32.75
N MET A 150 -26.12 0.04 33.57
CA MET A 150 -26.89 -0.36 34.74
C MET A 150 -27.01 0.78 35.76
N ASP A 151 -25.93 1.52 36.01
CA ASP A 151 -25.94 2.70 36.89
C ASP A 151 -26.86 3.80 36.35
N THR A 152 -26.83 4.06 35.03
CA THR A 152 -27.77 5.03 34.42
C THR A 152 -29.23 4.60 34.57
N VAL A 153 -29.55 3.31 34.40
CA VAL A 153 -30.91 2.80 34.58
C VAL A 153 -31.34 2.90 36.05
N ARG A 154 -30.47 2.55 37.00
CA ARG A 154 -30.74 2.70 38.45
C ARG A 154 -30.99 4.17 38.81
N ASN A 155 -30.13 5.07 38.37
CA ASN A 155 -30.28 6.51 38.62
C ASN A 155 -31.53 7.12 37.98
N HIS A 156 -32.02 6.54 36.86
CA HIS A 156 -33.29 6.95 36.27
C HIS A 156 -34.47 6.48 37.11
N ARG A 157 -34.47 5.20 37.51
CA ARG A 157 -35.51 4.61 38.37
C ARG A 157 -35.62 5.34 39.73
N ASP A 158 -34.49 5.71 40.32
CA ASP A 158 -34.48 6.45 41.59
C ASP A 158 -34.99 7.88 41.43
N ARG A 159 -34.74 8.52 40.28
CA ARG A 159 -35.32 9.83 39.94
C ARG A 159 -36.83 9.76 39.77
N ASP A 160 -37.34 8.76 39.05
CA ASP A 160 -38.78 8.57 38.85
C ASP A 160 -39.48 8.32 40.19
N ARG A 161 -38.89 7.46 41.04
CA ARG A 161 -39.43 7.18 42.38
C ARG A 161 -39.43 8.41 43.30
N ARG A 162 -38.42 9.27 43.24
CA ARG A 162 -38.39 10.53 44.00
C ARG A 162 -39.44 11.52 43.50
N ARG A 163 -39.57 11.67 42.19
CA ARG A 163 -40.56 12.55 41.56
C ARG A 163 -42.00 12.15 41.91
N ASP A 164 -42.26 10.86 42.03
CA ASP A 164 -43.58 10.34 42.39
C ASP A 164 -43.93 10.62 43.86
N LYS A 165 -42.94 10.56 44.77
CA LYS A 165 -43.12 10.90 46.19
C LYS A 165 -43.40 12.39 46.43
N ASP A 166 -42.73 13.29 45.70
CA ASP A 166 -42.96 14.74 45.82
C ASP A 166 -44.37 15.17 45.36
N ARG A 167 -44.98 14.42 44.43
CA ARG A 167 -46.33 14.73 43.91
C ARG A 167 -47.45 14.41 44.90
N GLY A 168 -47.19 13.58 45.92
CA GLY A 168 -48.18 13.17 46.91
C GLY A 168 -48.23 14.03 48.18
N GLN A 169 -47.29 14.98 48.37
CA GLN A 169 -47.17 15.77 49.62
C GLN A 169 -47.77 17.19 49.53
N SER A 170 -48.51 17.52 48.48
CA SER A 170 -49.27 18.78 48.40
C SER A 170 -50.74 18.55 48.80
N ARG A 171 -50.99 18.42 50.10
CA ARG A 171 -52.33 18.58 50.70
C ARG A 171 -52.24 18.87 52.18
#